data_AF-A0A7W1S999-F1
#
_entry.id   AF-A0A7W1S999-F1
#
_cell.length_a   1.000
_cell.length_b   1.000
_cell.length_c   1.000
_cell.angle_alpha   90.00
_cell.angle_beta   90.00
_cell.angle_gamma   90.00
#
_symmetry.space_group_name_H-M   'P 1'
#
loop_
_entity.id
_entity.type
_entity.pdbx_description
1 polymer ?
#
loop_
_entity_poly.entity_id
_entity_poly.type
_entity_poly.pdbx_seq_one_letter_code
_entity_poly.pdbx_strand_id
1 'polypeptide(L)'
;SDALSASTGSHSPLGAMVEQESKGDLSRFDQVAGRLEQSAEALAKVARLQMQVMLGQLKVSGGGDVAGVMGDVVRQTQADRVQNGQPAAGGIDHLTVADRMAQVLGIMPVGGDKPTVQENLPRFGLFADQALRMGISGTQAEQVVREVKSSPDGSLSEPTRTALVEQVVADQHVSYGTAREEVNRLEHSAQMLPNEITAFGMMAVPQTGVQPIVQPQVNVEPDIRIEPQVDVTVAAPQEDGDAVYTEAMHKQAALGGSGSVIGGSS
;
A
#
# COMPACT_ATOMS: atom_id res chain seq x y z
N SER A 1 46.82 -28.12 -59.30
CA SER A 1 45.59 -28.93 -59.29
C SER A 1 45.96 -30.34 -58.93
N ASP A 2 45.34 -31.04 -57.99
CA ASP A 2 44.43 -30.72 -56.90
C ASP A 2 44.45 -31.96 -55.96
N ALA A 3 43.98 -31.78 -54.74
CA ALA A 3 44.35 -32.49 -53.53
C ALA A 3 43.99 -33.99 -53.41
N LEU A 4 44.78 -34.63 -52.54
CA LEU A 4 44.60 -35.96 -51.94
C LEU A 4 43.37 -36.01 -51.03
N SER A 5 42.65 -37.13 -51.04
CA SER A 5 41.83 -37.55 -49.88
C SER A 5 41.69 -39.06 -49.82
N ALA A 6 42.53 -39.66 -48.96
CA ALA A 6 42.21 -40.86 -48.20
C ALA A 6 42.28 -40.44 -46.73
N SER A 7 41.18 -40.58 -45.99
CA SER A 7 41.19 -40.40 -44.53
C SER A 7 40.36 -41.51 -43.90
N THR A 8 41.06 -42.30 -43.12
CA THR A 8 40.64 -43.46 -42.35
C THR A 8 39.80 -43.07 -41.13
N GLY A 9 38.91 -43.96 -40.73
CA GLY A 9 38.03 -43.78 -39.58
C GLY A 9 38.76 -43.64 -38.24
N SER A 10 38.10 -42.90 -37.35
CA SER A 10 38.29 -42.97 -35.90
C SER A 10 36.91 -42.83 -35.25
N HIS A 11 36.37 -43.95 -34.75
CA HIS A 11 35.22 -43.94 -33.86
C HIS A 11 35.71 -43.49 -32.47
N SER A 12 35.34 -42.29 -32.05
CA SER A 12 35.55 -41.79 -30.68
C SER A 12 34.36 -42.21 -29.79
N PRO A 13 34.58 -42.87 -28.64
CA PRO A 13 33.53 -43.22 -27.69
C PRO A 13 33.36 -42.08 -26.67
N LEU A 14 32.92 -40.91 -27.13
CA LEU A 14 32.78 -39.71 -26.28
C LEU A 14 31.45 -38.96 -26.48
N GLY A 15 30.43 -39.65 -26.99
CA GLY A 15 29.14 -39.05 -27.35
C GLY A 15 27.95 -39.36 -26.43
N ALA A 16 28.14 -40.02 -25.28
CA ALA A 16 27.02 -40.55 -24.48
C ALA A 16 26.96 -40.04 -23.03
N MET A 17 27.38 -38.80 -22.76
CA MET A 17 27.29 -38.22 -21.40
C MET A 17 26.85 -36.75 -21.36
N VAL A 18 26.14 -36.23 -22.37
CA VAL A 18 25.57 -34.86 -22.36
C VAL A 18 24.08 -34.84 -22.76
N GLU A 19 23.32 -35.89 -22.44
CA GLU A 19 21.87 -35.90 -22.62
C GLU A 19 21.17 -36.61 -21.45
N GLN A 20 21.48 -36.23 -20.21
CA GLN A 20 20.71 -36.71 -19.06
C GLN A 20 20.58 -35.73 -17.89
N GLU A 21 20.62 -34.41 -18.15
CA GLU A 21 20.35 -33.40 -17.09
C GLU A 21 19.22 -32.41 -17.39
N SER A 22 18.65 -32.34 -18.60
CA SER A 22 17.56 -31.38 -18.86
C SER A 22 16.15 -31.89 -18.57
N LYS A 23 15.97 -33.20 -18.29
CA LYS A 23 14.63 -33.79 -18.08
C LYS A 23 14.19 -33.86 -16.62
N GLY A 24 15.13 -33.78 -15.68
CA GLY A 24 14.86 -33.83 -14.24
C GLY A 24 14.51 -32.48 -13.62
N ASP A 25 15.08 -31.38 -14.13
CA ASP A 25 14.83 -30.04 -13.60
C ASP A 25 13.43 -29.54 -13.89
N LEU A 26 12.91 -29.78 -15.10
CA LEU A 26 11.52 -29.41 -15.47
C LEU A 26 10.49 -30.05 -14.53
N SER A 27 10.67 -31.31 -14.13
CA SER A 27 9.75 -31.99 -13.21
C SER A 27 9.84 -31.49 -11.77
N ARG A 28 11.01 -31.03 -11.31
CA ARG A 28 11.17 -30.44 -9.97
C ARG A 28 10.53 -29.06 -9.88
N PHE A 29 10.66 -28.25 -10.92
CA PHE A 29 9.98 -26.95 -11.00
C PHE A 29 8.46 -27.11 -11.07
N ASP A 30 7.95 -28.07 -11.85
CA ASP A 30 6.51 -28.38 -11.90
C ASP A 30 5.98 -28.82 -10.53
N GLN A 31 6.76 -29.62 -9.80
CA GLN A 31 6.40 -30.08 -8.46
C GLN A 31 6.42 -28.95 -7.42
N VAL A 32 7.32 -27.97 -7.56
CA VAL A 32 7.35 -26.76 -6.71
C VAL A 32 6.21 -25.82 -7.07
N ALA A 33 5.91 -25.64 -8.36
CA ALA A 33 4.78 -24.84 -8.84
C ALA A 33 3.45 -25.39 -8.32
N GLY A 34 3.21 -26.70 -8.45
CA GLY A 34 1.99 -27.33 -7.94
C GLY A 34 1.87 -27.30 -6.42
N ARG A 35 2.99 -27.35 -5.67
CA ARG A 35 2.98 -27.16 -4.21
C ARG A 35 2.69 -25.72 -3.81
N LEU A 36 3.24 -24.75 -4.53
CA LEU A 36 2.97 -23.34 -4.29
C LEU A 36 1.51 -23.01 -4.60
N GLU A 37 0.96 -23.56 -5.68
CA GLU A 37 -0.45 -23.43 -6.05
C GLU A 37 -1.38 -24.03 -4.99
N GLN A 38 -1.12 -25.27 -4.54
CA GLN A 38 -1.88 -25.88 -3.43
C GLN A 38 -1.75 -25.11 -2.12
N SER A 39 -0.57 -24.55 -1.83
CA SER A 39 -0.35 -23.73 -0.63
C SER A 39 -1.11 -22.41 -0.71
N ALA A 40 -1.14 -21.77 -1.89
CA ALA A 40 -1.89 -20.55 -2.15
C ALA A 40 -3.40 -20.78 -2.09
N GLU A 41 -3.89 -21.89 -2.63
CA GLU A 41 -5.31 -22.27 -2.53
C GLU A 41 -5.72 -22.58 -1.09
N ALA A 42 -4.89 -23.33 -0.35
CA ALA A 42 -5.14 -23.64 1.05
C ALA A 42 -5.13 -22.36 1.90
N LEU A 43 -4.17 -21.46 1.69
CA LEU A 43 -4.10 -20.18 2.39
C LEU A 43 -5.26 -19.26 2.01
N ALA A 44 -5.64 -19.20 0.73
CA ALA A 44 -6.81 -18.44 0.29
C ALA A 44 -8.12 -19.02 0.84
N LYS A 45 -8.20 -20.34 1.03
CA LYS A 45 -9.36 -21.01 1.65
C LYS A 45 -9.42 -20.73 3.15
N VAL A 46 -8.29 -20.79 3.86
CA VAL A 46 -8.20 -20.44 5.28
C VAL A 46 -8.48 -18.95 5.50
N ALA A 47 -7.94 -18.07 4.65
CA ALA A 47 -8.23 -16.64 4.69
C ALA A 47 -9.74 -16.38 4.50
N ARG A 48 -10.38 -17.04 3.52
CA ARG A 48 -11.84 -16.94 3.33
C ARG A 48 -12.64 -17.46 4.53
N LEU A 49 -12.17 -18.51 5.20
CA LEU A 49 -12.83 -19.06 6.40
C LEU A 49 -12.68 -18.16 7.63
N GLN A 50 -11.63 -17.35 7.70
CA GLN A 50 -11.36 -16.40 8.79
C GLN A 50 -11.82 -14.97 8.50
N MET A 51 -12.46 -14.73 7.35
CA MET A 51 -12.98 -13.43 6.95
C MET A 51 -14.47 -13.36 7.25
N GLN A 52 -14.86 -12.47 8.16
CA GLN A 52 -16.25 -12.04 8.28
C GLN A 52 -16.51 -10.93 7.27
N VAL A 53 -17.59 -11.08 6.50
CA VAL A 53 -18.04 -10.03 5.59
C VAL A 53 -18.99 -9.12 6.36
N MET A 54 -18.63 -7.85 6.52
CA MET A 54 -19.46 -6.83 7.16
C MET A 54 -20.03 -5.88 6.11
N LEU A 55 -21.34 -5.60 6.17
CA LEU A 55 -21.99 -4.56 5.38
C LEU A 55 -21.81 -3.20 6.09
N GLY A 56 -21.27 -2.19 5.41
CA GLY A 56 -21.12 -0.88 6.02
C GLY A 56 -20.59 0.20 5.08
N GLN A 57 -20.33 1.37 5.67
CA GLN A 57 -19.68 2.50 5.01
C GLN A 57 -18.22 2.57 5.46
N LEU A 58 -17.30 2.52 4.50
CA LEU A 58 -15.90 2.85 4.71
C LEU A 58 -15.68 4.33 4.44
N LYS A 59 -14.92 4.97 5.33
CA LYS A 59 -14.44 6.34 5.14
C LYS A 59 -12.92 6.34 5.22
N VAL A 60 -12.25 6.70 4.13
CA VAL A 60 -10.82 6.98 4.08
C VAL A 60 -10.64 8.49 4.15
N SER A 61 -9.81 8.99 5.06
CA SER A 61 -9.67 10.43 5.32
C SER A 61 -8.20 10.83 5.36
N GLY A 62 -7.86 11.89 4.63
CA GLY A 62 -6.50 12.42 4.55
C GLY A 62 -5.99 12.47 3.11
N GLY A 63 -5.34 13.58 2.75
CA GLY A 63 -4.83 13.78 1.39
C GLY A 63 -3.83 12.69 0.96
N GLY A 64 -3.05 12.14 1.90
CA GLY A 64 -2.12 11.04 1.64
C GLY A 64 -2.81 9.72 1.32
N ASP A 65 -3.89 9.38 2.03
CA ASP A 65 -4.63 8.14 1.78
C ASP A 65 -5.43 8.23 0.48
N VAL A 66 -6.03 9.40 0.20
CA VAL A 66 -6.68 9.66 -1.10
C VAL A 66 -5.65 9.58 -2.23
N ALA A 67 -4.45 10.13 -2.04
CA ALA A 67 -3.36 10.04 -3.02
C ALA A 67 -3.00 8.58 -3.31
N GLY A 68 -2.83 7.76 -2.26
CA GLY A 68 -2.56 6.33 -2.39
C GLY A 68 -3.64 5.60 -3.17
N VAL A 69 -4.92 5.82 -2.82
CA VAL A 69 -6.04 5.19 -3.54
C VAL A 69 -6.06 5.59 -5.02
N MET A 70 -5.87 6.87 -5.33
CA MET A 70 -5.86 7.32 -6.72
C MET A 70 -4.66 6.80 -7.51
N GLY A 71 -3.47 6.72 -6.88
CA GLY A 71 -2.30 6.10 -7.48
C GLY A 71 -2.50 4.62 -7.77
N ASP A 72 -3.17 3.90 -6.86
CA ASP A 72 -3.52 2.49 -7.00
C ASP A 72 -4.54 2.26 -8.12
N VAL A 73 -5.56 3.13 -8.23
CA VAL A 73 -6.54 3.08 -9.34
C VAL A 73 -5.85 3.23 -10.69
N VAL A 74 -4.95 4.21 -10.84
CA VAL A 74 -4.19 4.42 -12.08
C VAL A 74 -3.32 3.20 -12.38
N ARG A 75 -2.60 2.69 -11.37
CA ARG A 75 -1.72 1.51 -11.51
C ARG A 75 -2.48 0.25 -11.91
N GLN A 76 -3.60 -0.06 -11.25
CA GLN A 76 -4.46 -1.20 -11.59
C GLN A 76 -5.04 -1.05 -12.99
N THR A 77 -5.50 0.14 -13.36
CA THR A 77 -6.04 0.38 -14.70
C THR A 77 -4.99 0.16 -15.78
N GLN A 78 -3.77 0.67 -15.59
CA GLN A 78 -2.66 0.46 -16.52
C GLN A 78 -2.29 -1.03 -16.61
N ALA A 79 -2.18 -1.71 -15.47
CA ALA A 79 -1.86 -3.14 -15.44
C ALA A 79 -2.91 -3.97 -16.18
N ASP A 80 -4.19 -3.69 -15.97
CA ASP A 80 -5.29 -4.39 -16.61
C ASP A 80 -5.34 -4.13 -18.12
N ARG A 81 -5.06 -2.91 -18.56
CA ARG A 81 -4.97 -2.60 -20.00
C ARG A 81 -3.84 -3.38 -20.66
N VAL A 82 -2.66 -3.37 -20.06
CA VAL A 82 -1.50 -4.10 -20.58
C VAL A 82 -1.78 -5.61 -20.66
N GLN A 83 -2.41 -6.17 -19.62
CA GLN A 83 -2.84 -7.58 -19.62
C GLN A 83 -3.85 -7.90 -20.72
N ASN A 84 -4.72 -6.95 -21.06
CA ASN A 84 -5.71 -7.08 -22.13
C ASN A 84 -5.18 -6.65 -23.52
N GLY A 85 -3.88 -6.41 -23.67
CA GLY A 85 -3.26 -6.00 -24.95
C GLY A 85 -3.61 -4.57 -25.38
N GLN A 86 -4.10 -3.74 -24.46
CA GLN A 86 -4.41 -2.33 -24.70
C GLN A 86 -3.24 -1.44 -24.27
N PRO A 87 -3.10 -0.22 -24.85
CA PRO A 87 -2.12 0.75 -24.39
C PRO A 87 -2.32 1.10 -22.91
N ALA A 88 -1.23 1.22 -22.16
CA ALA A 88 -1.30 1.63 -20.75
C ALA A 88 -1.93 3.03 -20.62
N ALA A 89 -1.58 3.96 -21.51
CA ALA A 89 -2.18 5.28 -21.60
C ALA A 89 -3.55 5.25 -22.32
N GLY A 90 -4.48 6.09 -21.86
CA GLY A 90 -5.82 6.18 -22.46
C GLY A 90 -6.88 6.63 -21.44
N GLY A 91 -8.01 7.14 -21.93
CA GLY A 91 -9.08 7.63 -21.05
C GLY A 91 -9.82 6.52 -20.28
N ILE A 92 -10.45 6.87 -19.17
CA ILE A 92 -11.27 5.95 -18.35
C ILE A 92 -12.60 6.63 -18.02
N ASP A 93 -13.69 5.86 -18.02
CA ASP A 93 -14.98 6.37 -17.57
C ASP A 93 -15.10 6.35 -16.04
N HIS A 94 -15.96 7.21 -15.51
CA HIS A 94 -16.12 7.39 -14.08
C HIS A 94 -16.72 6.16 -13.37
N LEU A 95 -17.51 5.32 -14.05
CA LEU A 95 -18.08 4.11 -13.44
C LEU A 95 -16.99 3.05 -13.26
N THR A 96 -16.16 2.86 -14.27
CA THR A 96 -14.96 2.02 -14.16
C THR A 96 -14.05 2.52 -13.04
N VAL A 97 -13.86 3.84 -12.91
CA VAL A 97 -13.09 4.41 -11.78
C VAL A 97 -13.73 4.05 -10.43
N ALA A 98 -15.06 4.10 -10.30
CA ALA A 98 -15.75 3.71 -9.06
C ALA A 98 -15.46 2.25 -8.70
N ASP A 99 -15.52 1.35 -9.70
CA ASP A 99 -15.26 -0.07 -9.51
C ASP A 99 -13.80 -0.32 -9.09
N ARG A 100 -12.84 0.40 -9.70
CA ARG A 100 -11.43 0.32 -9.31
C ARG A 100 -11.19 0.86 -7.90
N MET A 101 -11.81 1.97 -7.55
CA MET A 101 -11.73 2.49 -6.18
C MET A 101 -12.30 1.49 -5.18
N ALA A 102 -13.42 0.83 -5.49
CA ALA A 102 -13.99 -0.21 -4.63
C ALA A 102 -13.01 -1.39 -4.45
N GLN A 103 -12.36 -1.84 -5.54
CA GLN A 103 -11.34 -2.89 -5.50
C GLN A 103 -10.13 -2.50 -4.66
N VAL A 104 -9.59 -1.29 -4.85
CA VAL A 104 -8.48 -0.75 -4.06
C VAL A 104 -8.83 -0.66 -2.57
N LEU A 105 -10.07 -0.27 -2.26
CA LEU A 105 -10.57 -0.19 -0.88
C LEU A 105 -10.97 -1.56 -0.28
N GLY A 106 -10.91 -2.64 -1.06
CA GLY A 106 -11.32 -3.98 -0.62
C GLY A 106 -12.83 -4.09 -0.34
N ILE A 107 -13.64 -3.24 -0.98
CA ILE A 107 -15.09 -3.21 -0.80
C ILE A 107 -15.75 -3.93 -1.96
N MET A 108 -16.57 -4.92 -1.63
CA MET A 108 -17.42 -5.62 -2.58
C MET A 108 -18.75 -4.88 -2.74
N PRO A 109 -19.24 -4.71 -3.98
CA PRO A 109 -20.54 -4.09 -4.21
C PRO A 109 -21.65 -4.94 -3.58
N VAL A 110 -22.58 -4.26 -2.93
CA VAL A 110 -23.80 -4.85 -2.39
C VAL A 110 -24.86 -4.65 -3.45
N GLY A 111 -25.33 -5.74 -4.06
CA GLY A 111 -26.08 -5.72 -5.32
C GLY A 111 -27.09 -4.56 -5.47
N GLY A 112 -27.17 -4.02 -6.68
CA GLY A 112 -27.98 -2.87 -7.05
C GLY A 112 -27.25 -2.00 -8.09
N ASP A 113 -27.96 -1.09 -8.76
CA ASP A 113 -27.40 -0.26 -9.84
C ASP A 113 -26.55 0.94 -9.34
N LYS A 114 -26.24 1.00 -8.04
CA LYS A 114 -25.51 2.13 -7.46
C LYS A 114 -24.03 1.77 -7.26
N PRO A 115 -23.10 2.61 -7.73
CA PRO A 115 -21.68 2.37 -7.51
C PRO A 115 -21.34 2.41 -6.01
N THR A 116 -20.36 1.61 -5.60
CA THR A 116 -19.87 1.54 -4.21
C THR A 116 -19.35 2.90 -3.73
N VAL A 117 -18.66 3.63 -4.60
CA VAL A 117 -18.23 5.02 -4.39
C VAL A 117 -19.20 5.94 -5.11
N GLN A 118 -20.03 6.67 -4.36
CA GLN A 118 -21.07 7.55 -4.93
C GLN A 118 -20.66 9.02 -4.87
N GLU A 119 -20.05 9.43 -3.76
CA GLU A 119 -19.70 10.81 -3.52
C GLU A 119 -18.47 11.22 -4.32
N ASN A 120 -18.52 12.41 -4.92
CA ASN A 120 -17.40 13.01 -5.64
C ASN A 120 -16.83 12.17 -6.80
N LEU A 121 -17.55 11.14 -7.26
CA LEU A 121 -17.11 10.26 -8.34
C LEU A 121 -16.69 11.00 -9.62
N PRO A 122 -17.40 12.06 -10.07
CA PRO A 122 -16.94 12.83 -11.23
C PRO A 122 -15.56 13.45 -11.03
N ARG A 123 -15.19 13.84 -9.80
CA ARG A 123 -13.90 14.46 -9.49
C ARG A 123 -12.77 13.42 -9.49
N PHE A 124 -13.02 12.24 -8.90
CA PHE A 124 -12.09 11.12 -8.97
C PHE A 124 -11.88 10.65 -10.41
N GLY A 125 -12.98 10.53 -11.17
CA GLY A 125 -12.96 10.15 -12.58
C GLY A 125 -12.17 11.14 -13.44
N LEU A 126 -12.37 12.45 -13.24
CA LEU A 126 -11.64 13.48 -13.99
C LEU A 126 -10.13 13.38 -13.78
N PHE A 127 -9.69 13.23 -12.53
CA PHE A 127 -8.27 13.10 -12.23
C PHE A 127 -7.69 11.81 -12.82
N ALA A 128 -8.36 10.67 -12.64
CA ALA A 128 -7.90 9.38 -13.16
C ALA A 128 -7.85 9.37 -14.70
N ASP A 129 -8.85 9.93 -15.38
CA ASP A 129 -8.87 10.07 -16.84
C ASP A 129 -7.71 10.94 -17.33
N GLN A 130 -7.50 12.11 -16.70
CA GLN A 130 -6.40 13.00 -17.06
C GLN A 130 -5.04 12.31 -16.86
N ALA A 131 -4.82 11.67 -15.71
CA ALA A 131 -3.60 10.92 -15.41
C ALA A 131 -3.34 9.82 -16.46
N LEU A 132 -4.35 8.99 -16.73
CA LEU A 132 -4.20 7.88 -17.66
C LEU A 132 -4.02 8.34 -19.11
N ARG A 133 -4.67 9.42 -19.54
CA ARG A 133 -4.44 10.04 -20.87
C ARG A 133 -3.03 10.56 -21.00
N MET A 134 -2.51 11.16 -19.92
CA MET A 134 -1.16 11.69 -19.92
C MET A 134 -0.08 10.61 -19.91
N GLY A 135 -0.46 9.35 -19.64
CA GLY A 135 0.48 8.24 -19.50
C GLY A 135 1.30 8.31 -18.21
N ILE A 136 0.88 9.10 -17.21
CA ILE A 136 1.60 9.14 -15.93
C ILE A 136 1.40 7.84 -15.17
N SER A 137 2.44 7.38 -14.48
CA SER A 137 2.38 6.17 -13.66
C SER A 137 1.54 6.37 -12.40
N GLY A 138 1.07 5.27 -11.80
CA GLY A 138 0.34 5.34 -10.52
C GLY A 138 1.15 6.00 -9.39
N THR A 139 2.47 5.80 -9.34
CA THR A 139 3.36 6.47 -8.37
C THR A 139 3.44 7.97 -8.61
N GLN A 140 3.47 8.41 -9.86
CA GLN A 140 3.44 9.84 -10.20
C GLN A 140 2.08 10.46 -9.88
N ALA A 141 0.99 9.74 -10.16
CA ALA A 141 -0.36 10.17 -9.82
C ALA A 141 -0.51 10.36 -8.30
N GLU A 142 -0.02 9.41 -7.50
CA GLU A 142 0.03 9.55 -6.04
C GLU A 142 0.85 10.78 -5.61
N GLN A 143 2.05 10.95 -6.16
CA GLN A 143 2.90 12.10 -5.86
C GLN A 143 2.20 13.43 -6.16
N VAL A 144 1.54 13.53 -7.32
CA VAL A 144 0.80 14.72 -7.73
C VAL A 144 -0.30 15.07 -6.73
N VAL A 145 -1.13 14.09 -6.35
CA VAL A 145 -2.20 14.34 -5.37
C VAL A 145 -1.59 14.71 -4.02
N ARG A 146 -0.56 14.00 -3.57
CA ARG A 146 0.11 14.24 -2.29
C ARG A 146 0.67 15.66 -2.21
N GLU A 147 1.43 16.08 -3.22
CA GLU A 147 2.01 17.42 -3.29
C GLU A 147 0.91 18.48 -3.28
N VAL A 148 -0.06 18.38 -4.19
CA VAL A 148 -1.17 19.35 -4.30
C VAL A 148 -1.98 19.43 -3.01
N LYS A 149 -2.22 18.31 -2.31
CA LYS A 149 -2.96 18.30 -1.03
C LYS A 149 -2.14 18.84 0.14
N SER A 150 -0.82 18.72 0.07
CA SER A 150 0.10 19.22 1.10
C SER A 150 0.50 20.69 0.89
N SER A 151 0.36 21.20 -0.33
CA SER A 151 0.78 22.56 -0.66
C SER A 151 -0.25 23.61 -0.22
N PRO A 152 0.14 24.71 0.44
CA PRO A 152 -0.78 25.76 0.88
C PRO A 152 -1.57 26.42 -0.26
N ASP A 153 -0.97 26.50 -1.43
CA ASP A 153 -1.53 27.08 -2.65
C ASP A 153 -2.19 26.03 -3.57
N GLY A 154 -2.09 24.74 -3.22
CA GLY A 154 -2.64 23.64 -4.01
C GLY A 154 -1.91 23.43 -5.34
N SER A 155 -0.63 23.80 -5.44
CA SER A 155 0.17 23.64 -6.65
C SER A 155 1.18 22.49 -6.52
N LEU A 156 1.66 22.01 -7.67
CA LEU A 156 2.82 21.12 -7.72
C LEU A 156 4.11 21.90 -7.48
N SER A 157 5.10 21.23 -6.90
CA SER A 157 6.44 21.81 -6.86
C SER A 157 6.98 22.02 -8.28
N GLU A 158 7.71 23.11 -8.51
CA GLU A 158 8.30 23.40 -9.83
C GLU A 158 9.12 22.23 -10.39
N PRO A 159 9.98 21.53 -9.61
CA PRO A 159 10.68 20.35 -10.10
C PRO A 159 9.75 19.23 -10.60
N THR A 160 8.69 18.90 -9.84
CA THR A 160 7.71 17.87 -10.22
C THR A 160 6.94 18.28 -11.47
N ARG A 161 6.52 19.54 -11.54
CA ARG A 161 5.83 20.10 -12.70
C ARG A 161 6.70 20.02 -13.95
N THR A 162 7.97 20.46 -13.89
CA THR A 162 8.89 20.40 -15.04
C THR A 162 9.11 18.97 -15.50
N ALA A 163 9.35 18.03 -14.58
CA ALA A 163 9.54 16.62 -14.92
C ALA A 163 8.33 16.01 -15.63
N LEU A 164 7.11 16.32 -15.16
CA LEU A 164 5.88 15.86 -15.82
C LEU A 164 5.69 16.47 -17.22
N VAL A 165 6.02 17.76 -17.39
CA VAL A 165 5.93 18.41 -18.71
C VAL A 165 6.92 17.77 -19.68
N GLU A 166 8.17 17.59 -19.27
CA GLU A 166 9.20 16.97 -20.11
C GLU A 166 8.82 15.53 -20.50
N GLN A 167 8.28 14.75 -19.56
CA GLN A 167 7.76 13.42 -19.85
C GLN A 167 6.62 13.47 -20.87
N VAL A 168 5.63 14.33 -20.68
CA VAL A 168 4.48 14.44 -21.62
C VAL A 168 4.95 14.84 -23.01
N VAL A 169 5.93 15.74 -23.12
CA VAL A 169 6.55 16.09 -24.41
C VAL A 169 7.21 14.87 -25.05
N ALA A 170 7.99 14.11 -24.28
CA ALA A 170 8.71 12.93 -24.78
C ALA A 170 7.77 11.79 -25.20
N ASP A 171 6.76 11.49 -24.38
CA ASP A 171 5.90 10.33 -24.57
C ASP A 171 4.81 10.59 -25.62
N GLN A 172 4.22 11.78 -25.61
CA GLN A 172 3.09 12.11 -26.48
C GLN A 172 3.49 12.90 -27.73
N HIS A 173 4.77 13.28 -27.87
CA HIS A 173 5.29 14.02 -29.01
C HIS A 173 4.56 15.36 -29.25
N VAL A 174 4.13 16.02 -28.16
CA VAL A 174 3.41 17.30 -28.19
C VAL A 174 4.36 18.47 -27.91
N SER A 175 3.89 19.69 -28.20
CA SER A 175 4.65 20.90 -27.87
C SER A 175 4.77 21.10 -26.36
N TYR A 176 5.83 21.77 -25.91
CA TYR A 176 6.02 22.13 -24.50
C TYR A 176 4.84 22.93 -23.93
N GLY A 177 4.25 23.83 -24.73
CA GLY A 177 3.07 24.60 -24.33
C GLY A 177 1.86 23.70 -24.07
N THR A 178 1.59 22.76 -24.97
CA THR A 178 0.52 21.77 -24.82
C THR A 178 0.75 20.87 -23.60
N ALA A 179 1.97 20.37 -23.42
CA ALA A 179 2.33 19.55 -22.27
C ALA A 179 2.13 20.29 -20.94
N ARG A 180 2.50 21.58 -20.89
CA ARG A 180 2.26 22.44 -19.73
C ARG A 180 0.78 22.61 -19.44
N GLU A 181 -0.05 22.76 -20.45
CA GLU A 181 -1.51 22.83 -20.26
C GLU A 181 -2.09 21.51 -19.74
N GLU A 182 -1.62 20.36 -20.20
CA GLU A 182 -2.04 19.05 -19.68
C GLU A 182 -1.66 18.88 -18.20
N VAL A 183 -0.43 19.25 -17.82
CA VAL A 183 0.01 19.22 -16.42
C VAL A 183 -0.79 20.20 -15.56
N ASN A 184 -1.11 21.39 -16.08
CA ASN A 184 -1.98 22.34 -15.37
C ASN A 184 -3.39 21.78 -15.16
N ARG A 185 -3.96 21.08 -16.17
CA ARG A 185 -5.25 20.39 -16.03
C ARG A 185 -5.19 19.30 -14.97
N LEU A 186 -4.12 18.51 -14.97
CA LEU A 186 -3.89 17.47 -13.97
C LEU A 186 -3.82 18.06 -12.56
N GLU A 187 -3.03 19.11 -12.35
CA GLU A 187 -2.91 19.81 -11.07
C GLU A 187 -4.27 20.34 -10.59
N HIS A 188 -5.02 21.00 -11.48
CA HIS A 188 -6.34 21.51 -11.14
C HIS A 188 -7.32 20.38 -10.79
N SER A 189 -7.27 19.25 -11.50
CA SER A 189 -8.08 18.09 -11.18
C SER A 189 -7.71 17.46 -9.82
N ALA A 190 -6.42 17.42 -9.48
CA ALA A 190 -5.91 16.97 -8.18
C ALA A 190 -6.37 17.91 -7.05
N GLN A 191 -6.38 19.22 -7.30
CA GLN A 191 -6.84 20.21 -6.34
C GLN A 191 -8.32 20.00 -6.00
N MET A 192 -9.14 19.66 -6.99
CA MET A 192 -10.57 19.39 -6.80
C MET A 192 -10.88 18.07 -6.08
N LEU A 193 -9.93 17.15 -5.93
CA LEU A 193 -10.16 15.90 -5.22
C LEU A 193 -10.62 16.18 -3.78
N PRO A 194 -11.62 15.45 -3.26
CA PRO A 194 -11.97 15.56 -1.85
C PRO A 194 -10.82 15.03 -0.97
N ASN A 195 -10.78 15.47 0.29
CA ASN A 195 -9.83 14.96 1.29
C ASN A 195 -10.30 13.63 1.93
N GLU A 196 -11.46 13.15 1.51
CA GLU A 196 -12.07 11.94 2.03
C GLU A 196 -12.73 11.16 0.90
N ILE A 197 -12.67 9.83 1.00
CA ILE A 197 -13.38 8.90 0.15
C ILE A 197 -14.38 8.15 1.01
N THR A 198 -15.64 8.23 0.61
CA THR A 198 -16.74 7.49 1.21
C THR A 198 -17.19 6.40 0.27
N ALA A 199 -17.27 5.18 0.77
CA ALA A 199 -17.68 4.02 0.00
C ALA A 199 -18.61 3.11 0.81
N PHE A 200 -19.65 2.57 0.17
CA PHE A 200 -20.64 1.71 0.82
C PHE A 200 -20.65 0.32 0.20
N GLY A 201 -20.47 -0.72 1.00
CA GLY A 201 -20.50 -2.08 0.53
C GLY A 201 -20.11 -3.12 1.58
N MET A 202 -19.79 -4.32 1.09
CA MET A 202 -19.31 -5.42 1.91
C MET A 202 -17.79 -5.35 2.05
N MET A 203 -17.28 -5.35 3.27
CA MET A 203 -15.85 -5.42 3.55
C MET A 203 -15.50 -6.75 4.22
N ALA A 204 -14.43 -7.39 3.78
CA ALA A 204 -13.85 -8.52 4.49
C ALA A 204 -13.02 -7.99 5.66
N VAL A 205 -13.49 -8.22 6.89
CA VAL A 205 -12.74 -7.88 8.09
C VAL A 205 -12.01 -9.13 8.59
N PRO A 206 -10.68 -9.09 8.74
CA PRO A 206 -9.94 -10.19 9.35
C PRO A 206 -10.46 -10.41 10.78
N GLN A 207 -10.84 -11.64 11.11
CA GLN A 207 -11.17 -11.97 12.49
C GLN A 207 -9.89 -11.95 13.34
N THR A 208 -9.65 -10.86 14.06
CA THR A 208 -8.67 -10.78 15.16
C THR A 208 -9.18 -11.60 16.35
N GLY A 209 -9.16 -12.93 16.25
CA GLY A 209 -9.67 -13.77 17.34
C GLY A 209 -9.52 -15.28 17.20
N VAL A 210 -9.14 -15.81 16.03
CA VAL A 210 -8.89 -17.25 15.89
C VAL A 210 -7.43 -17.45 15.54
N GLN A 211 -6.60 -17.63 16.56
CA GLN A 211 -5.28 -18.22 16.37
C GLN A 211 -5.49 -19.53 15.60
N PRO A 212 -4.92 -19.71 14.40
CA PRO A 212 -4.96 -21.02 13.78
C PRO A 212 -4.13 -21.94 14.68
N ILE A 213 -4.80 -22.88 15.35
CA ILE A 213 -4.14 -24.01 16.00
C ILE A 213 -3.61 -24.90 14.87
N VAL A 214 -2.58 -24.44 14.18
CA VAL A 214 -1.68 -25.33 13.45
C VAL A 214 -0.76 -25.86 14.54
N GLN A 215 -1.11 -27.00 15.10
CA GLN A 215 -0.12 -27.83 15.80
C GLN A 215 0.72 -28.49 14.70
N PRO A 216 1.96 -28.05 14.42
CA PRO A 216 2.91 -28.99 13.86
C PRO A 216 3.13 -30.05 14.94
N GLN A 217 2.70 -31.28 14.69
CA GLN A 217 3.10 -32.43 15.50
C GLN A 217 4.59 -32.66 15.28
N VAL A 218 5.43 -31.89 15.97
CA VAL A 218 6.83 -32.23 16.18
C VAL A 218 6.87 -32.98 17.49
N ASN A 219 6.96 -34.31 17.39
CA ASN A 219 7.24 -35.16 18.54
C ASN A 219 8.69 -34.93 18.97
N VAL A 220 8.90 -33.97 19.87
CA VAL A 220 10.13 -33.83 20.63
C VAL A 220 9.82 -34.32 22.04
N GLU A 221 10.36 -35.47 22.43
CA GLU A 221 10.42 -35.87 23.84
C GLU A 221 11.25 -34.80 24.59
N PRO A 222 10.66 -34.07 25.55
CA PRO A 222 11.46 -33.17 26.38
C PRO A 222 12.12 -33.99 27.49
N ASP A 223 13.46 -34.04 27.49
CA ASP A 223 14.25 -34.42 28.66
C ASP A 223 14.10 -33.30 29.71
N ILE A 224 13.20 -33.49 30.67
CA ILE A 224 12.93 -32.53 31.74
C ILE A 224 13.97 -32.75 32.84
N ARG A 225 15.07 -31.98 32.81
CA ARG A 225 15.89 -31.74 34.00
C ARG A 225 15.31 -30.59 34.79
N ILE A 226 14.67 -30.91 35.92
CA ILE A 226 14.19 -29.93 36.90
C ILE A 226 15.38 -29.49 37.75
N GLU A 227 15.89 -28.28 37.52
CA GLU A 227 16.74 -27.59 38.49
C GLU A 227 15.83 -26.79 39.44
N PRO A 228 15.92 -26.97 40.77
CA PRO A 228 15.07 -26.26 41.70
C PRO A 228 15.48 -24.78 41.77
N GLN A 229 14.64 -23.90 41.22
CA GLN A 229 14.74 -22.47 41.49
C GLN A 229 14.04 -22.16 42.82
N VAL A 230 14.84 -21.82 43.83
CA VAL A 230 14.37 -21.31 45.12
C VAL A 230 14.15 -19.82 44.96
N ASP A 231 12.87 -19.39 44.88
CA ASP A 231 12.51 -17.98 44.96
C ASP A 231 12.60 -17.51 46.42
N VAL A 232 13.65 -16.76 46.74
CA VAL A 232 13.76 -16.02 48.01
C VAL A 232 13.06 -14.68 47.81
N THR A 233 11.88 -14.53 48.39
CA THR A 233 11.18 -13.24 48.46
C THR A 233 11.97 -12.29 49.38
N VAL A 234 12.76 -11.40 48.79
CA VAL A 234 13.34 -10.26 49.51
C VAL A 234 12.39 -9.08 49.32
N ALA A 235 11.70 -8.70 50.40
CA ALA A 235 10.87 -7.50 50.43
C ALA A 235 11.77 -6.26 50.27
N ALA A 236 11.58 -5.53 49.17
CA ALA A 236 12.14 -4.20 48.96
C ALA A 236 11.24 -3.14 49.62
N PRO A 237 11.82 -2.03 50.13
CA PRO A 237 11.12 -1.11 51.03
C PRO A 237 10.02 -0.30 50.33
N GLN A 238 8.91 -0.07 51.05
CA GLN A 238 7.84 0.85 50.67
C GLN A 238 8.40 2.26 50.46
N GLU A 239 8.38 2.75 49.22
CA GLU A 239 8.52 4.18 48.92
C GLU A 239 7.13 4.84 48.97
N ASP A 240 6.86 5.53 50.08
CA ASP A 240 5.82 6.55 50.22
C ASP A 240 6.17 7.74 49.30
N GLY A 241 5.76 7.66 48.03
CA GLY A 241 6.08 8.63 46.99
C GLY A 241 5.10 9.80 46.82
N ASP A 242 3.98 9.85 47.56
CA ASP A 242 2.88 10.78 47.25
C ASP A 242 2.64 11.90 48.28
N ALA A 243 3.47 12.02 49.33
CA ALA A 243 3.29 13.04 50.37
C ALA A 243 4.29 14.21 50.32
N VAL A 244 5.38 14.11 49.55
CA VAL A 244 6.51 15.07 49.62
C VAL A 244 6.45 16.17 48.54
N TYR A 245 5.72 15.94 47.44
CA TYR A 245 5.63 16.92 46.35
C TYR A 245 4.63 18.07 46.62
N THR A 246 3.64 17.85 47.48
CA THR A 246 2.62 18.85 47.83
C THR A 246 3.09 19.86 48.88
N GLU A 247 4.11 19.52 49.68
CA GLU A 247 4.63 20.41 50.72
C GLU A 247 5.67 21.43 50.21
N ALA A 248 6.28 21.19 49.05
CA ALA A 248 7.21 22.14 48.41
C ALA A 248 6.51 23.31 47.70
N MET A 249 5.30 23.12 47.19
CA MET A 249 4.54 24.18 46.48
C MET A 249 3.85 25.17 47.43
N HIS A 250 3.56 24.76 48.67
CA HIS A 250 2.85 25.60 49.64
C HIS A 250 3.75 26.64 50.33
N LYS A 251 5.09 26.54 50.17
CA LYS A 251 6.07 27.39 50.86
C LYS A 251 6.54 28.62 50.08
N GLN A 252 6.16 28.77 48.80
CA GLN A 252 6.48 29.96 48.00
C GLN A 252 5.40 31.06 48.03
N ALA A 253 4.23 30.80 48.60
CA ALA A 253 3.13 31.78 48.67
C ALA A 253 3.16 32.69 49.93
N ALA A 254 4.13 32.53 50.83
CA ALA A 254 4.13 33.18 52.15
C ALA A 254 5.26 34.22 52.39
N LEU A 255 6.01 34.63 51.36
CA LEU A 255 7.14 35.58 51.50
C LEU A 255 6.97 36.89 50.72
N GLY A 256 5.73 37.32 50.51
CA GLY A 256 5.42 38.56 49.79
C GLY A 256 4.47 39.50 50.53
N GLY A 257 4.48 39.52 51.87
CA GLY A 257 3.81 40.56 52.63
C GLY A 257 4.77 41.70 52.94
N SER A 258 4.44 42.95 52.55
CA SER A 258 4.68 44.18 53.34
C SER A 258 4.29 45.46 52.57
N GLY A 259 3.48 46.32 53.20
CA GLY A 259 3.28 47.74 52.84
C GLY A 259 1.83 48.09 52.49
N SER A 260 0.93 48.44 53.41
CA SER A 260 0.77 49.79 53.99
C SER A 260 0.54 50.83 52.88
N VAL A 261 -0.51 51.65 52.75
CA VAL A 261 -1.25 52.47 53.73
C VAL A 261 -2.45 53.15 53.01
N ILE A 262 -3.54 53.40 53.77
CA ILE A 262 -4.29 54.68 53.87
C ILE A 262 -5.06 55.25 52.65
N GLY A 263 -6.37 55.45 52.90
CA GLY A 263 -7.16 56.62 52.45
C GLY A 263 -7.87 56.42 51.11
N GLY A 264 -9.13 56.77 50.92
CA GLY A 264 -10.00 57.65 51.70
C GLY A 264 -10.85 58.47 50.72
N SER A 265 -12.17 58.35 50.88
CA SER A 265 -13.22 59.33 50.55
C SER A 265 -13.45 59.83 49.12
N SER A 266 -14.73 59.67 48.74
CA SER A 266 -15.60 60.50 47.90
C SER A 266 -15.58 60.27 46.39
#